data_AF-A0A9D6SPG8-F1
#
_entry.id   AF-A0A9D6SPG8-F1
#
_cell.length_a   1.000
_cell.length_b   1.000
_cell.length_c   1.000
_cell.angle_alpha   90.00
_cell.angle_beta   90.00
_cell.angle_gamma   90.00
#
_symmetry.space_group_name_H-M   'P 1'
#
loop_
_entity.id
_entity.type
_entity.pdbx_description
1 polymer ?
#
loop_
_entity_poly.entity_id
_entity_poly.type
_entity_poly.pdbx_seq_one_letter_code
_entity_poly.pdbx_strand_id
1 'polypeptide(L)'
;MPALPFKQVDVFTRTPFLGNPVAVVFNASALSETAMQQIARWTNLSETTFVLPSTTAHYRLRIFSPAGELPFAGHPTIGSAHA
;
A
#
# COMPACT_ATOMS: atom_id res chain seq x y z
N MET A 1 -0.87 2.75 20.02
CA MET A 1 -0.63 3.18 18.62
C MET A 1 -1.98 3.55 18.02
N PRO A 2 -2.09 4.65 17.25
CA PRO A 2 -3.33 4.97 16.57
C PRO A 2 -3.72 3.86 15.60
N ALA A 3 -5.01 3.61 15.44
CA ALA A 3 -5.50 2.67 14.45
C ALA A 3 -5.11 3.15 13.04
N LEU A 4 -4.60 2.23 12.21
CA LEU A 4 -4.27 2.50 10.82
C LEU A 4 -5.42 1.97 9.95
N PRO A 5 -6.15 2.83 9.21
CA PRO A 5 -7.12 2.35 8.25
C PRO A 5 -6.41 1.51 7.18
N PHE A 6 -7.01 0.37 6.85
CA PHE A 6 -6.47 -0.63 5.95
C PHE A 6 -7.55 -1.06 4.96
N LYS A 7 -7.19 -1.18 3.68
CA LYS A 7 -8.05 -1.75 2.64
C LYS A 7 -7.23 -2.71 1.80
N GLN A 8 -7.76 -3.90 1.54
CA GLN A 8 -7.25 -4.78 0.49
C GLN A 8 -8.07 -4.55 -0.78
N VAL A 9 -7.40 -4.31 -1.90
CA VAL A 9 -8.04 -3.99 -3.18
C VAL A 9 -7.58 -4.99 -4.23
N ASP A 10 -8.52 -5.71 -4.83
CA ASP A 10 -8.28 -6.58 -5.98
C ASP A 10 -8.15 -5.72 -7.25
N VAL A 11 -6.92 -5.52 -7.73
CA VAL A 11 -6.65 -4.63 -8.87
C VAL A 11 -6.81 -5.39 -10.20
N PHE A 12 -7.24 -4.68 -11.25
CA PHE A 12 -7.50 -5.20 -12.60
C PHE A 12 -8.66 -6.18 -12.72
N THR A 13 -9.55 -6.20 -11.74
CA THR A 13 -10.77 -7.01 -11.75
C THR A 13 -11.95 -6.21 -11.22
N ARG A 14 -13.16 -6.66 -11.56
CA ARG A 14 -14.40 -6.27 -10.86
C ARG A 14 -15.00 -7.43 -10.05
N THR A 15 -14.45 -8.62 -10.21
CA THR A 15 -14.85 -9.82 -9.49
C THR A 15 -13.97 -9.96 -8.25
N PRO A 16 -14.57 -10.05 -7.04
CA PRO A 16 -13.81 -10.27 -5.81
C PRO A 16 -12.91 -11.50 -5.89
N PHE A 17 -11.76 -11.43 -5.23
CA PHE A 17 -10.76 -12.49 -5.09
C PHE A 17 -10.02 -12.89 -6.38
N LEU A 18 -10.14 -12.09 -7.44
CA LEU A 18 -9.38 -12.23 -8.68
C LEU A 18 -8.44 -11.04 -8.87
N GLY A 19 -7.71 -10.99 -9.99
CA GLY A 19 -6.81 -9.88 -10.29
C GLY A 19 -5.51 -9.94 -9.49
N ASN A 20 -4.94 -8.78 -9.18
CA ASN A 20 -3.72 -8.67 -8.40
C ASN A 20 -3.97 -7.82 -7.14
N PRO A 21 -4.08 -8.45 -5.95
CA PRO A 21 -4.44 -7.75 -4.72
C PRO A 21 -3.30 -6.88 -4.21
N VAL A 22 -3.65 -5.68 -3.76
CA VAL A 22 -2.75 -4.79 -3.01
C VAL A 22 -3.36 -4.41 -1.67
N ALA A 23 -2.51 -4.40 -0.63
CA ALA A 23 -2.85 -3.82 0.65
C ALA A 23 -2.55 -2.31 0.65
N VAL A 24 -3.51 -1.49 1.04
CA VAL A 24 -3.39 -0.02 1.13
C VAL A 24 -3.54 0.41 2.58
N VAL A 25 -2.47 0.97 3.14
CA VAL A 25 -2.41 1.48 4.52
C VAL A 25 -2.48 3.00 4.50
N PHE A 26 -3.50 3.57 5.14
CA PHE A 26 -3.71 5.01 5.19
C PHE A 26 -3.07 5.64 6.44
N ASN A 27 -2.88 6.96 6.38
CA ASN A 27 -2.34 7.77 7.49
C ASN A 27 -1.01 7.22 8.03
N ALA A 28 -0.14 6.78 7.13
CA ALA A 28 1.09 6.05 7.46
C ALA A 28 2.24 6.94 7.96
N SER A 29 2.01 8.23 8.23
CA SER A 29 3.04 9.21 8.61
C SER A 29 3.81 8.86 9.89
N ALA A 30 3.17 8.13 10.81
CA ALA A 30 3.78 7.72 12.07
C ALA A 30 4.61 6.42 11.96
N LEU A 31 4.59 5.76 10.80
CA LEU A 31 5.31 4.51 10.59
C LEU A 31 6.77 4.79 10.21
N SER A 32 7.68 4.07 10.86
CA SER A 32 9.05 3.95 10.37
C SER A 32 9.09 3.06 9.13
N GLU A 33 10.17 3.15 8.36
CA GLU A 33 10.43 2.23 7.24
C GLU A 33 10.45 0.76 7.67
N THR A 34 11.07 0.46 8.81
CA THR A 34 11.08 -0.89 9.38
C THR A 34 9.66 -1.39 9.66
N ALA A 35 8.79 -0.53 10.22
CA ALA A 35 7.40 -0.90 10.48
C ALA A 35 6.62 -1.11 9.17
N MET A 36 6.82 -0.25 8.16
CA MET A 36 6.24 -0.43 6.82
C MET A 36 6.66 -1.78 6.21
N GLN A 37 7.95 -2.12 6.28
CA GLN A 37 8.48 -3.39 5.78
C GLN A 37 7.93 -4.60 6.54
N GLN A 38 7.76 -4.49 7.88
CA GLN A 38 7.14 -5.54 8.69
C GLN A 38 5.68 -5.77 8.31
N ILE A 39 4.92 -4.69 8.08
CA ILE A 39 3.53 -4.77 7.61
C ILE A 39 3.48 -5.41 6.22
N ALA A 40 4.35 -5.00 5.29
CA ALA A 40 4.39 -5.58 3.95
C ALA A 40 4.74 -7.08 3.94
N ARG A 41 5.53 -7.55 4.91
CA ARG A 41 5.77 -8.99 5.11
C ARG A 41 4.56 -9.70 5.71
N TRP A 42 3.88 -9.05 6.66
CA TRP A 42 2.70 -9.60 7.33
C TRP A 42 1.49 -9.74 6.39
N THR A 43 1.27 -8.79 5.49
CA THR A 43 0.20 -8.90 4.48
C THR A 43 0.44 -10.04 3.50
N ASN A 44 1.71 -10.38 3.23
CA ASN A 44 2.13 -11.45 2.33
C ASN A 44 1.51 -11.37 0.92
N LEU A 45 1.23 -10.14 0.48
CA LEU A 45 0.84 -9.82 -0.90
C LEU A 45 2.09 -9.45 -1.71
N SER A 46 1.96 -9.38 -3.04
CA SER A 46 3.05 -8.92 -3.90
C SER A 46 3.58 -7.55 -3.47
N GLU A 47 2.67 -6.61 -3.17
CA GLU A 47 3.01 -5.31 -2.63
C GLU A 47 2.00 -4.82 -1.59
N THR A 48 2.48 -3.93 -0.73
CA THR A 48 1.70 -3.11 0.21
C THR A 48 2.07 -1.65 0.01
N THR A 49 1.08 -0.78 -0.03
CA THR A 49 1.27 0.67 -0.16
C THR A 49 0.95 1.41 1.12
N PHE A 50 1.66 2.51 1.30
CA PHE A 50 1.51 3.40 2.45
C PHE A 50 1.22 4.80 1.92
N VAL A 51 0.06 5.34 2.28
CA VAL A 51 -0.38 6.67 1.89
C VAL A 51 0.08 7.68 2.93
N LEU A 52 0.88 8.64 2.47
CA LEU A 52 1.45 9.73 3.27
C LEU A 52 0.98 11.08 2.73
N PRO A 53 0.95 12.14 3.57
CA PRO A 53 0.73 13.50 3.10
C PRO A 53 1.84 13.92 2.12
N SER A 54 1.48 14.80 1.19
CA SER A 54 2.39 15.46 0.26
C SER A 54 2.07 16.95 0.21
N THR A 55 3.08 17.79 -0.03
CA THR A 55 2.92 19.24 -0.22
C THR A 55 2.79 19.64 -1.68
N THR A 56 3.05 18.72 -2.62
CA THR A 56 3.08 18.99 -4.07
C THR A 56 2.16 18.08 -4.89
N ALA A 57 1.47 17.14 -4.24
CA ALA A 57 0.52 16.21 -4.86
C ALA A 57 -0.60 15.87 -3.87
N HIS A 58 -1.63 15.16 -4.32
CA HIS A 58 -2.73 14.72 -3.45
C HIS A 58 -2.26 13.80 -2.31
N TYR A 59 -1.25 12.96 -2.57
CA TYR A 59 -0.59 12.14 -1.57
C TYR A 59 0.80 11.71 -2.06
N ARG A 60 1.66 11.31 -1.12
CA ARG A 60 2.89 10.57 -1.38
C ARG A 60 2.61 9.10 -1.16
N LEU A 61 3.05 8.25 -2.08
CA LEU A 61 2.90 6.80 -1.98
C LEU A 61 4.27 6.16 -1.77
N ARG A 62 4.40 5.29 -0.76
CA ARG A 62 5.52 4.35 -0.66
C ARG A 62 5.00 2.94 -0.95
N ILE A 63 5.80 2.14 -1.64
CA ILE A 63 5.40 0.82 -2.12
C ILE A 63 6.44 -0.18 -1.62
N PHE A 64 6.00 -1.21 -0.92
CA PHE A 64 6.87 -2.25 -0.39
C PHE A 64 6.43 -3.61 -0.90
N SER A 65 7.37 -4.39 -1.39
CA SER A 65 7.24 -5.85 -1.46
C SER A 65 7.63 -6.47 -0.11
N PRO A 66 7.40 -7.78 0.12
CA PRO A 66 7.93 -8.47 1.29
C PRO A 66 9.47 -8.41 1.42
N ALA A 67 10.17 -8.17 0.30
CA ALA A 67 11.63 -8.13 0.23
C ALA A 67 12.23 -6.74 0.45
N GLY A 68 11.52 -5.66 0.10
CA GLY A 68 12.09 -4.31 0.09
C GLY A 68 11.15 -3.25 -0.46
N GLU A 69 11.51 -1.98 -0.26
CA GLU A 69 10.85 -0.84 -0.91
C GLU A 69 11.11 -0.86 -2.42
N LEU A 70 10.05 -0.56 -3.18
CA LEU A 70 10.10 -0.39 -4.62
C LEU A 70 9.92 1.10 -4.95
N PRO A 71 10.71 1.67 -5.88
CA PRO A 71 10.55 3.07 -6.26
C PRO A 71 9.24 3.33 -7.01
N PHE A 72 8.68 2.29 -7.64
CA PHE A 72 7.45 2.37 -8.42
C PHE A 72 6.86 0.98 -8.69
N ALA A 73 5.53 0.88 -8.76
CA ALA A 73 4.82 -0.29 -9.27
C ALA A 73 3.42 0.11 -9.79
N GLY A 74 2.98 -0.53 -10.88
CA GLY A 74 1.74 -0.17 -11.58
C GLY A 74 0.46 -0.51 -10.81
N HIS A 75 0.20 -1.80 -10.58
CA HIS A 75 -1.02 -2.24 -9.88
C HIS A 75 -1.16 -1.62 -8.47
N PRO A 76 -0.08 -1.43 -7.67
CA PRO A 76 -0.20 -0.82 -6.37
C PRO A 76 -0.61 0.66 -6.44
N THR A 77 -0.15 1.38 -7.48
CA THR A 77 -0.55 2.78 -7.72
C THR A 77 -2.04 2.87 -8.07
N ILE A 78 -2.52 2.01 -8.97
CA ILE A 78 -3.95 1.99 -9.38
C ILE A 78 -4.85 1.59 -8.19
N GLY A 79 -4.46 0.54 -7.45
CA GLY A 79 -5.21 0.10 -6.28
C GLY A 79 -5.27 1.17 -5.19
N SER A 80 -4.17 1.90 -4.95
CA SER A 80 -4.13 3.00 -3.98
C SER A 80 -4.98 4.20 -4.40
N ALA A 81 -5.04 4.52 -5.69
CA ALA A 81 -5.89 5.60 -6.20
C ALA A 81 -7.39 5.26 -6.17
N HIS A 82 -7.74 3.97 -6.26
CA HIS A 82 -9.12 3.49 -6.15
C HIS A 82 -9.60 3.33 -4.69
N ALA A 83 -8.68 3.08 -3.77
CA ALA A 83 -8.96 2.71 -2.39
C ALA A 83 -9.69 3.82 -1.62
#